data_AF-A0A2H9MVK0-F1
#
_entry.id   AF-A0A2H9MVK0-F1
#
_cell.length_a   1.000
_cell.length_b   1.000
_cell.length_c   1.000
_cell.angle_alpha   90.00
_cell.angle_beta   90.00
_cell.angle_gamma   90.00
#
_symmetry.space_group_name_H-M   'P 1'
#
loop_
_entity.id
_entity.type
_entity.pdbx_description
1 polymer ?
#
loop_
_entity_poly.entity_id
_entity_poly.type
_entity_poly.pdbx_seq_one_letter_code
_entity_poly.pdbx_strand_id
1 'polypeptide(L)'
;MEFRCIQDCSQCCIEREYYPSKKFGKIGVLILPEEKERIEQLAKINGLKISILPRIGISEEENSNPTKILAYQLMGIEPNGNTCPFLDTETSDKSPHGGFPCKIYNKRPLACMTYPLIESEPITLD
;
A
#
# COMPACT_ATOMS: atom_id res chain seq x y z
N MET A 1 15.34 24.83 7.83
CA MET A 1 15.23 23.56 7.10
C MET A 1 13.91 23.56 6.37
N GLU A 2 13.93 23.63 5.03
CA GLU A 2 12.73 23.72 4.20
C GLU A 2 12.55 22.37 3.50
N PHE A 3 11.71 21.51 4.05
CA PHE A 3 11.39 20.22 3.44
C PHE A 3 10.55 20.44 2.20
N ARG A 4 10.94 19.83 1.07
CA ARG A 4 10.15 19.86 -0.16
C ARG A 4 9.71 18.45 -0.51
N CYS A 5 8.47 18.34 -0.94
CA CYS A 5 7.95 17.06 -1.41
C CYS A 5 8.57 16.75 -2.78
N ILE A 6 9.00 15.50 -2.95
CA ILE A 6 9.46 14.99 -4.25
C ILE A 6 8.30 15.08 -5.24
N GLN A 7 8.52 15.65 -6.42
CA GLN A 7 7.51 15.63 -7.49
C GLN A 7 7.24 14.19 -7.94
N ASP A 8 5.96 13.85 -8.10
CA ASP A 8 5.47 12.52 -8.50
C ASP A 8 5.88 11.37 -7.56
N CYS A 9 6.29 11.63 -6.32
CA CYS A 9 6.57 10.53 -5.37
C CYS A 9 5.35 9.68 -5.01
N SER A 10 4.14 10.21 -5.15
CA SER A 10 2.95 9.35 -5.07
C SER A 10 2.88 8.31 -6.19
N GLN A 11 3.48 8.56 -7.36
CA GLN A 11 3.55 7.60 -8.46
C GLN A 11 4.51 6.45 -8.13
N CYS A 12 5.62 6.70 -7.43
CA CYS A 12 6.53 5.64 -6.97
C CYS A 12 5.86 4.69 -5.97
N CYS A 13 4.79 5.12 -5.28
CA CYS A 13 3.96 4.23 -4.44
C CYS A 13 3.08 3.27 -5.26
N ILE A 14 2.75 3.62 -6.51
CA ILE A 14 1.89 2.85 -7.43
C ILE A 14 2.74 1.91 -8.28
N GLU A 15 3.90 2.40 -8.74
CA GLU A 15 4.75 1.70 -9.69
C GLU A 15 5.77 0.77 -9.03
N ARG A 16 5.68 0.54 -7.72
CA ARG A 16 6.66 -0.26 -6.95
C ARG A 16 6.98 -1.56 -7.69
N GLU A 17 8.23 -1.68 -8.13
CA GLU A 17 8.78 -2.92 -8.68
C GLU A 17 9.12 -3.88 -7.54
N TYR A 18 8.10 -4.43 -6.89
CA TYR A 18 8.30 -5.63 -6.10
C TYR A 18 8.43 -6.79 -7.07
N TYR A 19 9.64 -7.33 -7.28
CA TYR A 19 9.89 -8.52 -8.11
C TYR A 19 8.89 -9.64 -7.78
N PRO A 20 7.85 -9.85 -8.60
CA PRO A 20 6.88 -10.89 -8.34
C PRO A 20 7.33 -12.18 -9.00
N SER A 21 7.24 -13.30 -8.31
CA SER A 21 7.22 -14.58 -9.02
C SER A 21 5.82 -14.80 -9.60
N LYS A 22 5.72 -15.53 -10.73
CA LYS A 22 4.43 -15.93 -11.33
C LYS A 22 3.47 -16.61 -10.33
N LYS A 23 4.01 -17.19 -9.25
CA LYS A 23 3.25 -17.91 -8.22
C LYS A 23 2.58 -16.99 -7.20
N PHE A 24 3.12 -15.79 -6.96
CA PHE A 24 2.70 -14.96 -5.82
C PHE A 24 2.23 -13.54 -6.19
N GLY A 25 2.39 -13.12 -7.45
CA GLY A 25 2.04 -11.75 -7.89
C GLY A 25 2.92 -10.67 -7.25
N LYS A 26 2.72 -9.40 -7.63
CA LYS A 26 3.39 -8.27 -6.95
C LYS A 26 2.96 -8.21 -5.50
N ILE A 27 3.88 -7.77 -4.64
CA ILE A 27 3.58 -7.49 -3.23
C ILE A 27 2.68 -6.26 -3.21
N GLY A 28 1.39 -6.49 -2.97
CA GLY A 28 0.44 -5.42 -2.65
C GLY A 28 0.75 -4.79 -1.29
N VAL A 29 -0.09 -3.87 -0.83
CA VAL A 29 0.13 -3.23 0.48
C VAL A 29 -0.05 -4.27 1.57
N LEU A 30 1.01 -4.53 2.35
CA LEU A 30 0.93 -5.36 3.54
C LEU A 30 0.16 -4.59 4.62
N ILE A 31 -0.85 -5.24 5.17
CA ILE A 31 -1.67 -4.71 6.27
C ILE A 31 -1.66 -5.70 7.42
N LEU A 32 -1.71 -5.18 8.63
CA LEU A 32 -1.75 -5.99 9.84
C LEU A 32 -3.15 -6.61 10.04
N PRO A 33 -3.27 -7.72 10.80
CA PRO A 33 -4.56 -8.32 11.12
C PRO A 33 -5.56 -7.32 11.73
N GLU A 34 -5.08 -6.42 12.57
CA GLU A 34 -5.88 -5.37 13.23
C GLU A 34 -6.38 -4.31 12.23
N GLU A 35 -5.69 -4.14 11.10
CA GLU A 35 -6.10 -3.19 10.06
C GLU A 35 -7.11 -3.78 9.08
N LYS A 36 -7.17 -5.13 8.94
CA LYS A 36 -7.97 -5.81 7.92
C LYS A 36 -9.45 -5.39 7.94
N GLU A 37 -10.10 -5.53 9.09
CA GLU A 37 -11.54 -5.23 9.20
C GLU A 37 -11.83 -3.76 8.91
N ARG A 38 -10.97 -2.86 9.43
CA ARG A 38 -11.06 -1.42 9.18
C ARG A 38 -10.94 -1.09 7.68
N ILE A 39 -10.05 -1.76 6.96
CA ILE A 39 -9.87 -1.57 5.51
C ILE A 39 -11.07 -2.10 4.73
N GLU A 40 -11.64 -3.23 5.12
CA GLU A 40 -12.88 -3.77 4.52
C GLU A 40 -14.07 -2.81 4.70
N GLN A 41 -14.21 -2.23 5.89
CA GLN A 41 -15.25 -1.22 6.16
C GLN A 41 -15.03 0.04 5.31
N LEU A 42 -13.80 0.54 5.21
CA LEU A 42 -13.48 1.69 4.36
C LEU A 42 -13.79 1.43 2.89
N ALA A 43 -13.49 0.23 2.37
CA ALA A 43 -13.84 -0.14 1.01
C ALA A 43 -15.36 -0.11 0.78
N LYS A 44 -16.15 -0.67 1.71
CA LYS A 44 -17.62 -0.63 1.64
C LYS A 44 -18.16 0.79 1.62
N ILE A 45 -17.66 1.67 2.50
CA ILE A 45 -18.09 3.08 2.57
C ILE A 45 -17.81 3.82 1.25
N ASN A 46 -16.69 3.49 0.60
CA ASN A 46 -16.30 4.11 -0.67
C ASN A 46 -16.88 3.40 -1.90
N GLY A 47 -17.71 2.36 -1.75
CA GLY A 47 -18.25 1.58 -2.86
C GLY A 47 -17.19 0.81 -3.66
N LEU A 48 -16.04 0.50 -3.06
CA LEU A 48 -14.90 -0.12 -3.71
C LEU A 48 -14.92 -1.64 -3.53
N LYS A 49 -14.60 -2.38 -4.59
CA LYS A 49 -14.34 -3.82 -4.51
C LYS A 49 -12.84 -4.03 -4.25
N ILE A 50 -12.52 -4.68 -3.14
CA ILE A 50 -11.13 -5.00 -2.76
C ILE A 50 -10.94 -6.52 -2.63
N SER A 51 -9.68 -6.95 -2.73
CA SER A 51 -9.26 -8.33 -2.44
C SER A 51 -8.13 -8.30 -1.42
N ILE A 52 -8.27 -9.07 -0.34
CA ILE A 52 -7.30 -9.18 0.75
C ILE A 52 -6.95 -10.65 0.91
N LEU A 53 -5.67 -10.99 0.79
CA LEU A 53 -5.18 -12.36 0.88
C LEU A 53 -4.27 -12.54 2.11
N PRO A 54 -4.35 -13.66 2.85
CA PRO A 54 -3.34 -13.96 3.87
C PRO A 54 -1.98 -14.14 3.20
N ARG A 55 -0.95 -13.46 3.72
CA ARG A 55 0.38 -13.45 3.08
C ARG A 55 1.47 -14.08 3.92
N ILE A 56 1.47 -13.77 5.21
CA ILE A 56 2.43 -14.34 6.17
C ILE A 56 1.62 -14.99 7.26
N GLY A 57 1.83 -16.28 7.47
CA GLY A 57 1.24 -17.04 8.56
C GLY A 57 2.31 -17.89 9.23
N ILE A 58 2.05 -18.25 10.47
CA ILE A 58 2.87 -19.17 11.25
C ILE A 58 2.04 -20.39 11.62
N SER A 59 2.71 -21.53 11.68
CA SER A 59 2.19 -22.80 12.17
C SER A 59 3.21 -23.41 13.14
N GLU A 60 2.71 -24.20 14.09
CA GLU A 60 3.57 -24.97 14.99
C GLU A 60 4.09 -26.26 14.31
N GLU A 61 3.37 -26.75 13.30
CA GLU A 61 3.74 -27.92 12.51
C GLU A 61 4.11 -27.54 11.07
N GLU A 62 5.17 -28.15 10.56
CA GLU A 62 5.83 -27.84 9.26
C GLU A 62 4.90 -27.99 8.04
N ASN A 63 3.89 -28.87 8.09
CA ASN A 63 3.00 -29.18 6.98
C ASN A 63 1.52 -28.91 7.27
N SER A 64 1.23 -28.06 8.26
CA SER A 64 -0.14 -27.69 8.62
C SER A 64 -0.55 -26.35 8.02
N ASN A 65 -1.86 -26.10 8.00
CA ASN A 65 -2.36 -24.76 7.68
C ASN A 65 -1.90 -23.76 8.76
N PRO A 66 -1.68 -22.48 8.40
CA PRO A 66 -1.30 -21.46 9.38
C PRO A 66 -2.31 -21.36 10.52
N THR A 67 -1.83 -21.46 11.76
CA THR A 67 -2.65 -21.28 12.97
C THR A 67 -2.86 -19.80 13.29
N LYS A 68 -1.91 -18.94 12.88
CA LYS A 68 -2.00 -17.49 13.05
C LYS A 68 -1.51 -16.77 11.79
N ILE A 69 -2.30 -15.82 11.31
CA ILE A 69 -1.90 -14.92 10.23
C ILE A 69 -1.25 -13.68 10.84
N LEU A 70 -0.05 -13.35 10.37
CA LEU A 70 0.73 -12.19 10.81
C LEU A 70 0.59 -10.99 9.88
N ALA A 71 0.30 -11.22 8.60
CA ALA A 71 0.09 -10.15 7.65
C ALA A 71 -0.86 -10.57 6.52
N TYR A 72 -1.65 -9.60 6.08
CA TYR A 72 -2.48 -9.70 4.90
C TYR A 72 -1.93 -8.82 3.79
N GLN A 73 -2.23 -9.18 2.56
CA GLN A 73 -1.90 -8.41 1.37
C GLN A 73 -3.17 -7.83 0.77
N LEU A 74 -3.27 -6.50 0.75
CA LEU A 74 -4.27 -5.78 -0.03
C LEU A 74 -3.84 -5.75 -1.49
N MET A 75 -4.64 -6.37 -2.36
CA MET A 75 -4.37 -6.45 -3.80
C MET A 75 -4.74 -5.15 -4.51
N GLY A 76 -4.02 -4.84 -5.58
CA GLY A 76 -4.41 -3.79 -6.53
C GLY A 76 -5.61 -4.20 -7.40
N ILE A 77 -6.17 -3.24 -8.14
CA ILE A 77 -7.36 -3.43 -9.00
C ILE A 77 -7.03 -4.13 -10.32
N GLU A 78 -5.82 -3.95 -10.82
CA GLU A 78 -5.34 -4.55 -12.07
C GLU A 78 -4.78 -5.96 -11.84
N PRO A 79 -4.74 -6.82 -12.88
CA PRO A 79 -4.13 -8.16 -12.77
C PRO A 79 -2.67 -8.16 -12.33
N ASN A 80 -1.94 -7.07 -12.60
CA ASN A 80 -0.55 -6.87 -12.17
C ASN A 80 -0.44 -6.47 -10.68
N GLY A 81 -1.55 -6.10 -10.03
CA GLY A 81 -1.62 -5.66 -8.64
C GLY A 81 -1.03 -4.27 -8.35
N ASN A 82 -0.74 -3.44 -9.36
CA ASN A 82 -0.04 -2.15 -9.20
C ASN A 82 -0.94 -1.08 -8.56
N THR A 83 -2.15 -0.91 -9.08
CA THR A 83 -2.98 0.23 -8.71
C THR A 83 -3.77 -0.05 -7.44
N CYS A 84 -3.48 0.70 -6.39
CA CYS A 84 -4.20 0.60 -5.12
C CYS A 84 -5.69 0.95 -5.32
N PRO A 85 -6.64 0.15 -4.80
CA PRO A 85 -8.08 0.37 -5.00
C PRO A 85 -8.61 1.67 -4.40
N PHE A 86 -7.88 2.29 -3.47
CA PHE A 86 -8.27 3.54 -2.82
C PHE A 86 -7.77 4.80 -3.53
N LEU A 87 -7.01 4.65 -4.62
CA LEU A 87 -6.59 5.79 -5.42
C LEU A 87 -7.72 6.22 -6.34
N ASP A 88 -7.95 7.52 -6.41
CA ASP A 88 -8.90 8.12 -7.32
C ASP A 88 -8.27 8.27 -8.70
N THR A 89 -8.43 7.25 -9.54
CA THR A 89 -7.91 7.23 -10.92
C THR A 89 -8.95 7.65 -11.96
N GLU A 90 -10.20 7.87 -11.54
CA GLU A 90 -11.31 8.22 -12.44
C GLU A 90 -11.41 9.72 -12.64
N THR A 91 -11.02 10.50 -11.63
CA THR A 91 -10.94 11.96 -11.74
C THR A 91 -9.61 12.41 -12.35
N SER A 92 -9.61 13.59 -12.97
CA SER A 92 -8.36 14.23 -13.44
C SER A 92 -7.61 14.95 -12.32
N ASP A 93 -8.10 14.87 -11.08
CA ASP A 93 -7.52 15.56 -9.93
C ASP A 93 -6.21 14.89 -9.51
N LYS A 94 -5.23 15.73 -9.18
CA LYS A 94 -3.94 15.29 -8.65
C LYS A 94 -3.78 15.80 -7.22
N SER A 95 -3.14 14.99 -6.40
CA SER A 95 -2.67 15.43 -5.09
C SER A 95 -1.62 16.54 -5.25
N PRO A 96 -1.33 17.32 -4.19
CA PRO A 96 -0.22 18.28 -4.19
C PRO A 96 1.16 17.68 -4.51
N HIS A 97 1.28 16.35 -4.56
CA HIS A 97 2.51 15.61 -4.86
C HIS A 97 2.49 14.96 -6.26
N GLY A 98 1.53 15.34 -7.13
CA GLY A 98 1.49 14.96 -8.55
C GLY A 98 0.80 13.63 -8.87
N GLY A 99 0.60 12.75 -7.90
CA GLY A 99 -0.12 11.47 -8.09
C GLY A 99 -1.58 11.51 -7.68
N PHE A 100 -2.26 10.37 -7.88
CA PHE A 100 -3.70 10.25 -7.62
C PHE A 100 -4.05 10.43 -6.13
N PRO A 101 -5.11 11.19 -5.80
CA PRO A 101 -5.60 11.32 -4.44
C PRO A 101 -5.99 9.96 -3.84
N CYS A 102 -5.68 9.75 -2.56
CA CYS A 102 -6.12 8.56 -1.82
C CYS A 102 -7.42 8.87 -1.07
N LYS A 103 -8.50 8.14 -1.39
CA LYS A 103 -9.84 8.30 -0.78
C LYS A 103 -9.85 8.06 0.73
N ILE A 104 -8.83 7.37 1.25
CA ILE A 104 -8.66 7.08 2.68
C ILE A 104 -7.37 7.68 3.25
N TYR A 105 -6.85 8.79 2.71
CA TYR A 105 -5.52 9.31 3.06
C TYR A 105 -5.23 9.36 4.58
N ASN A 106 -6.13 9.92 5.39
CA ASN A 106 -5.97 10.03 6.86
C ASN A 106 -6.17 8.70 7.61
N LYS A 107 -6.68 7.68 6.91
CA LYS A 107 -6.96 6.35 7.43
C LYS A 107 -6.18 5.29 6.63
N ARG A 108 -5.10 5.68 5.96
CA ARG A 108 -4.29 4.75 5.15
C ARG A 108 -3.65 3.68 6.05
N PRO A 109 -3.30 2.50 5.52
CA PRO A 109 -2.56 1.50 6.29
C PRO A 109 -1.21 2.03 6.79
N LEU A 110 -0.67 1.43 7.85
CA LEU A 110 0.62 1.83 8.42
C LEU A 110 1.75 1.80 7.37
N ALA A 111 1.76 0.77 6.51
CA ALA A 111 2.72 0.64 5.42
C ALA A 111 2.68 1.81 4.40
N CYS A 112 1.58 2.57 4.36
CA CYS A 112 1.41 3.74 3.51
C CYS A 112 1.64 5.07 4.24
N MET A 113 1.92 5.05 5.54
CA MET A 113 2.21 6.26 6.32
C MET A 113 3.66 6.73 6.18
N THR A 114 4.56 5.86 5.70
CA THR A 114 5.97 6.17 5.46
C THR A 114 6.14 6.98 4.18
N TYR A 115 5.98 8.30 4.29
CA TYR A 115 6.36 9.24 3.23
C TYR A 115 7.83 9.63 3.41
N PRO A 116 8.70 9.43 2.40
CA PRO A 116 10.04 9.98 2.46
C PRO A 116 9.96 11.50 2.30
N LEU A 117 10.47 12.23 3.30
CA LEU A 117 10.78 13.65 3.18
C LEU A 117 12.20 13.75 2.61
N ILE A 118 12.40 14.56 1.56
CA ILE A 118 13.75 14.97 1.17
C ILE A 118 14.08 16.28 1.88
N GLU A 119 15.19 16.27 2.60
CA GLU A 119 15.84 17.48 3.09
C GLU A 119 16.49 18.20 1.90
N SER A 120 16.25 19.51 1.74
CA SER A 120 16.80 20.28 0.62
C SER A 120 18.33 20.35 0.62
N GLU A 121 18.94 20.19 1.80
CA GLU A 121 20.38 20.12 2.02
C GLU A 121 20.67 18.96 2.99
N PRO A 122 20.83 17.71 2.52
CA PRO A 122 21.15 16.59 3.40
C PRO A 122 22.52 16.84 4.05
N ILE A 123 22.62 16.59 5.36
CA ILE A 123 23.90 16.67 6.09
C ILE A 123 24.87 15.67 5.44
N THR A 124 25.90 16.19 4.77
CA THR A 124 27.02 15.38 4.29
C THR A 124 27.91 15.05 5.47
N LEU A 125 28.13 13.76 5.72
CA LEU A 125 29.21 13.32 6.59
C LEU A 125 30.48 13.31 5.74
N ASP A 126 31.36 14.26 6.00
CA ASP A 126 32.71 14.32 5.44
C ASP A 126 33.58 13.16 5.97
#